data_AF-A0A9D6UP95-F1
#
_entry.id   AF-A0A9D6UP95-F1
#
_cell.length_a   1.000
_cell.length_b   1.000
_cell.length_c   1.000
_cell.angle_alpha   90.00
_cell.angle_beta   90.00
_cell.angle_gamma   90.00
#
_symmetry.space_group_name_H-M   'P 1'
#
loop_
_entity.id
_entity.type
_entity.pdbx_description
1 polymer ?
#
loop_
_entity_poly.entity_id
_entity_poly.type
_entity_poly.pdbx_seq_one_letter_code
_entity_poly.pdbx_strand_id
1 'polypeptide(L)' 'MKAIDLYIKVELDLDDSERPQRFAEELCRKIKQVYGVRKAEISNLHEHTGE' A
#
# COMPACT_ATOMS: atom_id res chain seq x y z
N MET A 1 1.47 -19.54 18.31
CA MET A 1 1.39 -19.11 16.90
C MET A 1 2.47 -18.07 16.65
N LYS A 2 3.13 -18.07 15.48
CA LYS A 2 4.15 -17.06 15.14
C LYS A 2 3.48 -15.85 14.48
N ALA A 3 3.91 -14.66 14.86
CA ALA A 3 3.58 -13.41 14.18
C ALA A 3 4.82 -12.96 13.40
N ILE A 4 4.62 -12.50 12.17
CA ILE A 4 5.67 -11.92 11.34
C ILE A 4 5.15 -10.61 10.77
N ASP A 5 6.06 -9.65 10.61
CA ASP A 5 5.80 -8.41 9.89
C ASP A 5 6.50 -8.47 8.54
N LEU A 6 5.79 -8.11 7.48
CA LEU A 6 6.29 -8.09 6.11
C LEU A 6 6.29 -6.65 5.60
N TYR A 7 7.44 -6.19 5.12
CA TYR A 7 7.60 -4.86 4.53
C TYR A 7 7.64 -4.97 3.01
N ILE A 8 6.70 -4.32 2.33
CA ILE A 8 6.57 -4.37 0.87
C ILE A 8 6.82 -2.96 0.32
N LYS A 9 7.77 -2.81 -0.59
CA LYS A 9 7.90 -1.60 -1.43
C LYS A 9 7.04 -1.81 -2.67
N VAL A 10 6.16 -0.86 -2.96
CA VAL A 10 5.31 -0.85 -4.15
C VAL A 10 5.56 0.44 -4.89
N GLU A 11 5.72 0.34 -6.20
CA GLU A 11 5.90 1.46 -7.11
C GLU A 11 4.81 1.34 -8.18
N LEU A 12 4.16 2.46 -8.47
CA LEU A 12 3.03 2.50 -9.37
C LEU A 12 2.90 3.88 -9.98
N ASP A 13 2.46 3.91 -11.22
CA ASP A 13 2.12 5.16 -11.91
C ASP A 13 0.66 5.50 -11.59
N LEU A 14 0.45 6.68 -11.02
CA LEU A 14 -0.87 7.24 -10.79
C LEU A 14 -1.16 8.31 -11.85
N ASP A 15 -2.40 8.35 -12.30
CA ASP A 15 -2.89 9.47 -13.10
C ASP A 15 -3.00 10.74 -12.23
N ASP A 16 -2.83 11.93 -12.81
CA ASP A 16 -2.93 13.23 -12.11
C ASP A 16 -4.27 13.43 -11.36
N SER A 17 -5.31 12.71 -11.79
CA SER A 17 -6.64 12.72 -11.16
C SER A 17 -6.73 11.84 -9.90
N GLU A 18 -5.76 10.97 -9.66
CA GLU A 18 -5.73 10.06 -8.52
C GLU A 18 -5.04 10.67 -7.31
N ARG A 19 -5.57 10.37 -6.12
CA ARG A 19 -4.98 10.80 -4.86
C ARG A 19 -4.13 9.67 -4.28
N PRO A 20 -2.80 9.81 -4.17
CA PRO A 20 -1.91 8.73 -3.70
C PRO A 20 -2.33 8.12 -2.37
N GLN A 21 -2.77 8.95 -1.41
CA GLN A 21 -3.21 8.49 -0.10
C GLN A 21 -4.46 7.61 -0.20
N ARG A 22 -5.42 7.97 -1.06
CA ARG A 22 -6.64 7.17 -1.28
C ARG A 22 -6.30 5.83 -1.90
N PHE A 23 -5.40 5.81 -2.89
CA PHE A 23 -4.94 4.57 -3.50
C PHE A 23 -4.26 3.66 -2.46
N ALA A 24 -3.35 4.20 -1.65
CA ALA A 24 -2.63 3.44 -0.64
C ALA A 24 -3.56 2.85 0.44
N GLU A 25 -4.62 3.56 0.83
CA GLU A 25 -5.66 3.05 1.72
C GLU A 25 -6.43 1.88 1.10
N GLU A 26 -6.80 1.98 -0.17
CA GLU A 26 -7.47 0.91 -0.90
C GLU A 26 -6.54 -0.31 -1.09
N LEU A 27 -5.26 -0.10 -1.34
CA LEU A 27 -4.27 -1.18 -1.38
C LEU A 27 -4.22 -1.93 -0.03
N CYS A 28 -4.16 -1.20 1.08
CA CYS A 28 -4.23 -1.81 2.41
C CYS A 28 -5.54 -2.59 2.63
N ARG A 29 -6.69 -2.08 2.17
CA ARG A 29 -7.97 -2.81 2.21
C ARG A 29 -7.93 -4.09 1.39
N LYS A 30 -7.37 -4.05 0.18
CA LYS A 30 -7.23 -5.22 -0.70
C LYS A 30 -6.31 -6.27 -0.11
N ILE A 31 -5.16 -5.87 0.46
CA ILE A 31 -4.25 -6.82 1.13
C ILE A 31 -4.96 -7.53 2.29
N LYS A 32 -5.72 -6.80 3.12
CA LYS A 32 -6.54 -7.39 4.19
C LYS A 32 -7.57 -8.38 3.64
N GLN A 33 -8.27 -8.03 2.56
CA GLN A 33 -9.31 -8.88 1.97
C GLN A 33 -8.76 -10.13 1.29
N VAL A 34 -7.71 -9.99 0.47
CA VAL A 34 -7.19 -11.08 -0.36
C VAL A 34 -6.33 -12.05 0.46
N TYR A 35 -5.51 -11.54 1.38
CA TYR A 35 -4.56 -12.36 2.14
C TYR A 35 -5.00 -12.65 3.58
N GLY A 36 -6.11 -12.07 4.04
CA GLY A 36 -6.61 -12.27 5.40
C GLY A 36 -5.65 -11.80 6.49
N VAL A 37 -4.78 -10.83 6.19
CA VAL A 37 -3.79 -10.33 7.16
C VAL A 37 -4.48 -9.61 8.32
N ARG A 38 -3.91 -9.76 9.52
CA ARG A 38 -4.46 -9.12 10.74
C ARG A 38 -4.38 -7.60 10.71
N LYS A 39 -3.34 -7.04 10.07
CA LYS A 39 -3.11 -5.61 9.94
C LYS A 39 -2.46 -5.34 8.59
N ALA A 40 -2.82 -4.22 7.98
CA ALA A 40 -2.13 -3.61 6.85
C ALA A 40 -2.19 -2.10 7.08
N GLU A 41 -1.06 -1.44 6.92
CA GLU A 41 -0.89 0.00 7.14
C GLU A 41 0.13 0.57 6.17
N ILE A 42 0.01 1.87 5.92
CA ILE A 42 0.97 2.63 5.13
C ILE A 42 2.08 3.06 6.09
N SER A 43 3.29 2.54 5.90
CA SER A 43 4.45 2.95 6.68
C SER A 43 5.12 4.18 6.08
N ASN A 44 5.29 4.20 4.76
CA ASN A 44 5.88 5.29 3.99
C ASN A 44 5.09 5.48 2.69
N LEU A 45 4.92 6.74 2.26
CA LEU A 45 4.38 7.10 0.97
C LEU A 45 5.26 8.22 0.40
N HIS A 46 5.92 7.95 -0.72
CA HIS A 46 6.79 8.89 -1.39
C HIS A 46 6.33 9.08 -2.83
N GLU A 47 6.15 10.34 -3.21
CA GLU A 47 5.84 10.74 -4.58
C GLU A 47 7.16 11.10 -5.27
N HIS A 48 7.39 10.51 -6.43
CA HIS A 48 8.55 10.79 -7.26
C HIS A 48 8.06 10.96 -8.69
N THR A 49 8.55 11.99 -9.37
CA THR A 49 8.42 12.06 -10.82
C THR A 49 9.32 10.99 -11.40
N GLY A 50 8.77 10.04 -12.15
CA GLY A 50 9.58 9.05 -12.89
C GLY A 50 10.60 9.76 -13.77
N GLU A 51 11.83 9.23 -13.82
CA GLU A 51 12.88 9.68 -14.75
C GLU A 51 12.53 9.35 -16.21
#